data_AF-A0A1V2QCQ8-F1
#
_entry.id   AF-A0A1V2QCQ8-F1
#
_cell.length_a   1.000
_cell.length_b   1.000
_cell.length_c   1.000
_cell.angle_alpha   90.00
_cell.angle_beta   90.00
_cell.angle_gamma   90.00
#
_symmetry.space_group_name_H-M   'P 1'
#
loop_
_entity.id
_entity.type
_entity.pdbx_description
1 polymer ?
#
loop_
_entity_poly.entity_id
_entity_poly.type
_entity_poly.pdbx_seq_one_letter_code
_entity_poly.pdbx_strand_id
1 'polypeptide(L)'
;MELTARQMSKRWPNIRPWLRVNPTTEAIDDEFQQWFFTRGRAKLPSKEVAEGYDEWADFYEFRLAQRAEELAADDHKRGLVEEWTEEIAYSARRCAAEARGEDPGEWVPQQQRRPDLHQAREARIARLMADLETRS
;
A
#
# COMPACT_ATOMS: atom_id res chain seq x y z
N MET A 1 15.21 22.73 1.33
CA MET A 1 15.04 22.32 2.74
C MET A 1 14.15 21.10 2.71
N GLU A 2 14.69 19.92 3.00
CA GLU A 2 13.91 18.68 3.02
C GLU A 2 12.96 18.69 4.22
N LEU A 3 11.74 18.22 4.02
CA LEU A 3 10.76 18.07 5.10
C LEU A 3 11.16 16.88 5.97
N THR A 4 11.10 17.03 7.30
CA THR A 4 11.31 15.89 8.22
C THR A 4 10.16 14.89 8.10
N ALA A 5 10.37 13.63 8.49
CA ALA A 5 9.33 12.61 8.44
C ALA A 5 8.08 13.00 9.26
N ARG A 6 8.29 13.72 10.37
CA ARG A 6 7.21 14.30 11.18
C ARG A 6 6.46 15.43 10.48
N GLN A 7 7.11 16.20 9.61
CA GLN A 7 6.43 17.20 8.78
C GLN A 7 5.69 16.52 7.62
N MET A 8 6.30 15.49 7.01
CA MET A 8 5.70 14.71 5.93
C MET A 8 4.44 13.96 6.39
N SER A 9 4.41 13.41 7.60
CA SER A 9 3.21 12.74 8.13
C SER A 9 1.99 13.65 8.28
N LYS A 10 2.16 14.98 8.21
CA LYS A 10 1.04 15.94 8.16
C LYS A 10 0.31 15.94 6.82
N ARG A 11 0.85 15.29 5.78
CA ARG A 11 0.18 15.04 4.50
C ARG A 11 -1.13 14.26 4.67
N TRP A 12 -1.21 13.42 5.70
CA TRP A 12 -2.34 12.53 5.94
C TRP A 12 -3.02 12.82 7.28
N PRO A 13 -3.77 13.93 7.42
CA PRO A 13 -4.35 14.32 8.69
C PRO A 13 -5.32 13.30 9.29
N ASN A 14 -6.11 12.60 8.46
CA ASN A 14 -7.12 11.64 8.88
C ASN A 14 -6.54 10.26 9.25
N ILE A 15 -5.29 9.95 8.90
CA ILE A 15 -4.63 8.69 9.32
C ILE A 15 -3.37 8.93 10.16
N ARG A 16 -2.98 10.19 10.36
CA ARG A 16 -1.79 10.56 11.14
C ARG A 16 -1.74 9.99 12.56
N PRO A 17 -2.85 9.91 13.34
CA PRO A 17 -2.82 9.26 14.66
C PRO A 17 -2.35 7.80 14.65
N TRP A 18 -2.39 7.13 13.50
CA TRP A 18 -1.99 5.73 13.31
C TRP A 18 -0.63 5.58 12.61
N LEU A 19 0.02 6.69 12.25
CA LEU A 19 1.35 6.70 11.64
C LEU A 19 2.42 6.93 12.70
N ARG A 20 3.45 6.09 12.71
CA ARG A 20 4.64 6.26 13.56
C ARG A 20 5.82 6.76 12.74
N VAL A 21 6.57 7.69 13.31
CA VAL A 21 7.86 8.10 12.75
C VAL A 21 8.96 7.36 13.50
N ASN A 22 9.79 6.61 12.78
CA ASN A 22 11.00 6.02 13.30
C ASN A 22 12.07 7.13 13.45
N PRO A 23 12.52 7.44 14.68
CA PRO A 23 13.44 8.55 14.91
C PRO A 23 14.87 8.28 14.41
N THR A 24 15.21 7.02 14.10
CA THR A 24 16.55 6.63 13.64
C THR A 24 16.63 6.67 12.12
N THR A 25 15.59 6.17 11.44
CA THR A 25 15.58 6.07 9.98
C THR A 25 14.82 7.21 9.30
N GLU A 26 14.14 8.08 10.07
CA GLU A 26 13.16 9.05 9.57
C GLU A 26 12.11 8.39 8.64
N ALA A 27 11.86 7.09 8.82
CA ALA A 27 10.81 6.39 8.09
C ALA A 27 9.46 6.64 8.77
N ILE A 28 8.40 6.75 7.95
CA ILE A 28 7.02 6.73 8.44
C ILE A 28 6.51 5.30 8.28
N ASP A 29 6.04 4.71 9.37
CA ASP A 29 5.50 3.36 9.43
C ASP A 29 4.02 3.40 9.78
N ASP A 30 3.26 2.48 9.19
CA ASP A 30 1.93 2.12 9.66
C ASP A 30 2.10 1.22 10.89
N GLU A 31 1.84 1.76 12.08
CA GLU A 31 2.10 1.03 13.33
C GLU A 31 1.02 -0.01 13.64
N PHE A 32 -0.10 0.02 12.92
CA PHE A 32 -1.20 -0.86 13.24
C PHE A 32 -2.10 -1.05 12.03
N GLN A 33 -2.23 -2.32 11.60
CA GLN A 33 -3.35 -2.86 10.81
C GLN A 33 -4.76 -2.53 11.42
N GLN A 34 -4.85 -1.70 12.47
CA GLN A 34 -6.04 -1.32 13.21
C GLN A 34 -6.98 -0.34 12.53
N TRP A 35 -6.57 0.39 11.48
CA TRP A 35 -7.54 1.18 10.73
C TRP A 35 -8.70 0.29 10.24
N PHE A 36 -8.39 -0.94 9.83
CA PHE A 36 -9.37 -1.96 9.44
C PHE A 36 -10.41 -2.25 10.55
N PHE A 37 -10.02 -2.19 11.83
CA PHE A 37 -10.93 -2.36 12.98
C PHE A 37 -11.74 -1.10 13.31
N THR A 38 -11.24 0.09 12.95
CA THR A 38 -11.91 1.37 13.20
C THR A 38 -13.13 1.54 12.29
N ARG A 39 -13.07 1.02 11.05
CA ARG A 39 -14.19 0.93 10.09
C ARG A 39 -15.42 0.24 10.68
N GLY A 40 -15.22 -0.85 11.43
CA GLY A 40 -16.33 -1.69 11.93
C GLY A 40 -17.27 -0.97 12.89
N ARG A 41 -16.91 0.24 13.37
CA ARG A 41 -17.70 1.00 14.34
C ARG A 41 -18.31 2.29 13.78
N ALA A 42 -17.91 2.72 12.58
CA ALA A 42 -18.39 3.98 12.00
C ALA A 42 -19.73 3.78 11.28
N LYS A 43 -20.65 4.75 11.44
CA LYS A 43 -21.89 4.80 10.63
C LYS A 43 -21.54 5.34 9.25
N LEU A 44 -21.95 4.64 8.19
CA LEU A 44 -21.80 5.07 6.80
C LEU A 44 -23.10 5.70 6.27
N PRO A 45 -23.03 6.61 5.28
CA PRO A 45 -21.81 7.20 4.70
C PRO A 45 -21.08 8.13 5.69
N SER A 46 -19.75 8.18 5.59
CA SER A 46 -18.89 9.01 6.44
C SER A 46 -17.74 9.61 5.63
N LYS A 47 -17.75 10.94 5.51
CA LYS A 47 -16.71 11.70 4.82
C LYS A 47 -15.32 11.48 5.42
N GLU A 48 -15.22 11.49 6.75
CA GLU A 48 -13.94 11.30 7.46
C GLU A 48 -13.36 9.90 7.20
N VAL A 49 -14.22 8.87 7.16
CA VAL A 49 -13.78 7.51 6.83
C VAL A 49 -13.33 7.42 5.37
N ALA A 50 -14.04 8.07 4.45
CA ALA A 50 -13.65 8.11 3.04
C ALA A 50 -12.30 8.80 2.84
N GLU A 51 -12.10 9.98 3.43
CA GLU A 51 -10.83 10.72 3.36
C GLU A 51 -9.68 9.91 4.00
N GLY A 52 -9.92 9.22 5.11
CA GLY A 52 -8.93 8.31 5.70
C GLY A 52 -8.52 7.18 4.76
N TYR A 53 -9.46 6.60 3.99
CA TYR A 53 -9.13 5.59 2.99
C TYR A 53 -8.35 6.14 1.80
N ASP A 54 -8.72 7.32 1.30
CA ASP A 54 -7.97 7.99 0.24
C ASP A 54 -6.53 8.30 0.70
N GLU A 55 -6.36 8.73 1.95
CA GLU A 55 -5.05 8.95 2.56
C GLU A 55 -4.24 7.67 2.74
N TRP A 56 -4.85 6.55 3.13
CA TRP A 56 -4.15 5.26 3.20
C TRP A 56 -3.64 4.80 1.84
N ALA A 57 -4.46 4.93 0.79
CA ALA A 57 -4.04 4.60 -0.57
C ALA A 57 -2.80 5.42 -0.98
N ASP A 58 -2.84 6.73 -0.75
CA ASP A 58 -1.74 7.65 -1.01
C ASP A 58 -0.49 7.34 -0.16
N PHE A 59 -0.67 6.99 1.12
CA PHE A 59 0.41 6.64 2.04
C PHE A 59 1.20 5.41 1.58
N TYR A 60 0.54 4.32 1.18
CA TYR A 60 1.24 3.12 0.74
C TYR A 60 1.97 3.31 -0.59
N GLU A 61 1.41 4.11 -1.51
CA GLU A 61 2.10 4.48 -2.76
C GLU A 61 3.31 5.37 -2.49
N PHE A 62 3.17 6.35 -1.59
CA PHE A 62 4.30 7.14 -1.13
C PHE A 62 5.39 6.28 -0.47
N ARG A 63 5.02 5.33 0.39
CA ARG A 63 5.97 4.40 1.05
C ARG A 63 6.75 3.57 0.04
N LEU A 64 6.07 3.05 -0.99
CA LEU A 64 6.74 2.31 -2.06
C LEU A 64 7.80 3.17 -2.76
N ALA A 65 7.47 4.44 -3.07
CA ALA A 65 8.41 5.37 -3.68
C ALA A 65 9.63 5.67 -2.79
N GLN A 66 9.43 5.83 -1.48
CA GLN A 66 10.53 6.08 -0.53
C GLN A 66 11.47 4.87 -0.35
N ARG A 67 10.97 3.66 -0.60
CA ARG A 67 11.75 2.42 -0.46
C ARG A 67 12.48 2.01 -1.74
N ALA A 68 12.49 2.86 -2.77
CA ALA A 68 13.11 2.54 -4.06
C ALA A 68 14.59 2.12 -3.91
N GLU A 69 15.36 2.82 -3.09
CA GLU A 69 16.78 2.49 -2.84
C GLU A 69 16.94 1.21 -2.01
N GLU A 70 16.13 1.03 -0.95
CA GLU A 70 16.13 -0.20 -0.13
C GLU A 70 15.84 -1.45 -0.98
N LEU A 71 14.92 -1.32 -1.94
CA LEU A 71 14.44 -2.42 -2.77
C LEU A 71 15.29 -2.63 -4.03
N ALA A 72 16.24 -1.74 -4.32
CA ALA A 72 17.03 -1.80 -5.55
C ALA A 72 17.89 -3.08 -5.66
N ALA A 73 18.33 -3.63 -4.52
CA ALA A 73 19.21 -4.79 -4.47
C ALA A 73 18.48 -6.15 -4.50
N ASP A 74 17.16 -6.18 -4.34
CA ASP A 74 16.36 -7.40 -4.24
C ASP A 74 15.09 -7.29 -5.09
N ASP A 75 15.21 -7.71 -6.36
CA ASP A 75 14.13 -7.70 -7.34
C ASP A 75 12.91 -8.53 -6.89
N HIS A 76 13.14 -9.61 -6.13
CA HIS A 76 12.05 -10.44 -5.63
C HIS A 76 11.26 -9.71 -4.54
N LYS A 77 11.97 -9.18 -3.53
CA LYS A 77 11.36 -8.37 -2.46
C LYS A 77 10.68 -7.13 -3.02
N ARG A 78 11.30 -6.46 -4.00
CA ARG A 78 10.69 -5.33 -4.71
C ARG A 78 9.36 -5.72 -5.34
N GLY A 79 9.35 -6.79 -6.12
CA GLY A 79 8.13 -7.29 -6.77
C GLY A 79 7.01 -7.59 -5.78
N LEU A 80 7.33 -8.27 -4.67
CA LEU A 80 6.35 -8.56 -3.62
C LEU A 80 5.78 -7.29 -2.98
N VAL A 81 6.61 -6.28 -2.75
CA VAL A 81 6.15 -5.00 -2.16
C VAL A 81 5.30 -4.22 -3.16
N GLU A 82 5.67 -4.21 -4.45
CA GLU A 82 4.86 -3.58 -5.50
C GLU A 82 3.49 -4.25 -5.63
N GLU A 83 3.42 -5.58 -5.68
CA GLU A 83 2.17 -6.35 -5.72
C GLU A 83 1.30 -6.07 -4.48
N TRP A 84 1.90 -6.09 -3.28
CA TRP A 84 1.17 -5.85 -2.04
C TRP A 84 0.65 -4.42 -1.94
N THR A 85 1.49 -3.41 -2.23
CA THR A 85 1.09 -1.99 -2.18
C THR A 85 -0.06 -1.72 -3.13
N GLU A 86 -0.01 -2.28 -4.32
CA GLU A 86 -1.03 -2.08 -5.35
C GLU A 86 -2.39 -2.64 -4.92
N GLU A 87 -2.42 -3.85 -4.35
CA GLU A 87 -3.66 -4.48 -3.88
C GLU A 87 -4.26 -3.73 -2.68
N ILE A 88 -3.41 -3.25 -1.76
CA ILE A 88 -3.86 -2.46 -0.61
C ILE A 88 -4.39 -1.10 -1.05
N ALA A 89 -3.71 -0.40 -1.96
CA ALA A 89 -4.16 0.90 -2.47
C ALA A 89 -5.50 0.76 -3.24
N TYR A 90 -5.67 -0.31 -4.02
CA TYR A 90 -6.94 -0.63 -4.67
C TYR A 90 -8.06 -0.89 -3.66
N SER A 91 -7.80 -1.71 -2.64
CA SER A 91 -8.75 -2.01 -1.57
C SER A 91 -9.17 -0.75 -0.83
N ALA A 92 -8.21 0.13 -0.50
CA ALA A 92 -8.46 1.39 0.18
C ALA A 92 -9.36 2.32 -0.65
N ARG A 93 -9.07 2.51 -1.93
CA ARG A 93 -9.89 3.35 -2.83
C ARG A 93 -11.33 2.86 -2.96
N ARG A 94 -11.54 1.54 -3.01
CA ARG A 94 -12.89 0.96 -3.02
C ARG A 94 -13.63 1.22 -1.71
N CYS A 95 -12.95 1.06 -0.58
CA CYS A 95 -13.54 1.39 0.72
C CYS A 95 -13.84 2.89 0.85
N ALA A 96 -13.04 3.77 0.23
CA ALA A 96 -13.34 5.20 0.17
C ALA A 96 -14.65 5.47 -0.59
N ALA A 97 -14.86 4.84 -1.74
CA ALA A 97 -16.12 4.94 -2.50
C ALA A 97 -17.32 4.46 -1.66
N GLU A 98 -17.23 3.28 -1.04
CA GLU A 98 -18.28 2.77 -0.14
C GLU A 98 -18.57 3.73 1.02
N ALA A 99 -17.53 4.31 1.62
CA ALA A 99 -17.67 5.28 2.71
C ALA A 99 -18.31 6.59 2.27
N ARG A 100 -18.17 6.98 0.99
CA ARG A 100 -18.92 8.10 0.36
C ARG A 100 -20.36 7.73 0.03
N GLY A 101 -20.76 6.46 0.16
CA GLY A 101 -22.07 5.96 -0.26
C GLY A 101 -22.15 5.71 -1.77
N GLU A 102 -21.02 5.60 -2.45
CA GLU A 102 -20.91 5.30 -3.86
C GLU A 102 -20.81 3.78 -4.08
N ASP A 103 -21.17 3.32 -5.28
CA ASP A 103 -20.90 1.96 -5.72
C ASP A 103 -19.43 1.85 -6.19
N PRO A 104 -18.57 1.05 -5.52
CA PRO A 104 -17.19 0.85 -5.96
C PRO A 104 -17.08 -0.02 -7.23
N GLY A 105 -18.19 -0.56 -7.74
CA GLY A 105 -18.24 -1.50 -8.85
C GLY A 105 -17.76 -2.90 -8.46
N GLU A 106 -17.65 -3.82 -9.41
CA GLU A 106 -17.19 -5.19 -9.12
C GLU A 106 -15.72 -5.25 -8.72
N TRP A 107 -15.38 -6.27 -7.92
CA TRP A 107 -13.99 -6.54 -7.59
C TRP A 107 -13.25 -7.09 -8.81
N VAL A 108 -12.33 -6.29 -9.37
CA VAL A 108 -11.43 -6.73 -10.44
C VAL A 108 -10.12 -7.30 -9.85
N PRO A 109 -9.76 -8.57 -10.13
CA PRO A 109 -8.52 -9.18 -9.65
C PRO A 109 -7.26 -8.44 -10.13
N GLN A 110 -6.20 -8.43 -9.31
CA GLN A 110 -4.94 -7.72 -9.61
C GLN A 110 -4.37 -8.08 -11.00
N GLN A 111 -4.38 -9.35 -11.39
CA GLN A 111 -3.88 -9.77 -12.71
C GLN A 111 -4.59 -9.11 -13.91
N GLN A 112 -5.83 -8.66 -13.74
CA GLN A 112 -6.58 -7.94 -14.76
C GLN A 112 -6.35 -6.42 -14.67
N ARG A 113 -6.18 -5.87 -13.46
CA ARG A 113 -5.93 -4.43 -13.23
C ARG A 113 -4.50 -4.02 -13.56
N ARG A 114 -3.53 -4.89 -13.27
CA ARG A 114 -2.08 -4.72 -13.41
C ARG A 114 -1.44 -5.93 -14.09
N PRO A 115 -1.75 -6.14 -15.38
CA PRO A 115 -1.17 -7.24 -16.15
C PRO A 115 0.36 -7.15 -16.22
N ASP A 116 0.93 -5.95 -16.10
CA ASP A 116 2.37 -5.71 -16.02
C ASP A 116 3.00 -6.33 -14.76
N LEU A 117 2.40 -6.13 -13.58
CA LEU A 117 2.88 -6.72 -12.33
C LEU A 117 2.74 -8.25 -12.36
N HIS A 118 1.64 -8.75 -12.91
CA HIS A 118 1.41 -10.18 -13.06
C HIS A 118 2.46 -10.84 -13.96
N GLN A 119 2.74 -10.27 -15.14
CA GLN A 119 3.78 -10.78 -16.03
C GLN A 119 5.17 -10.75 -15.37
N ALA A 120 5.49 -9.67 -14.66
CA ALA A 120 6.75 -9.57 -13.93
C ALA A 120 6.88 -10.65 -12.83
N ARG A 121 5.78 -10.95 -12.14
CA ARG A 121 5.70 -12.03 -11.14
C ARG A 121 5.93 -13.40 -11.76
N GLU A 122 5.23 -13.71 -12.86
CA GLU A 122 5.40 -14.99 -13.55
C GLU A 122 6.85 -15.17 -14.05
N ALA A 123 7.45 -14.10 -14.59
CA ALA A 123 8.86 -14.12 -14.99
C ALA A 123 9.84 -14.32 -13.81
N ARG A 124 9.54 -13.75 -12.63
CA ARG A 124 10.31 -14.01 -11.39
C ARG A 124 10.19 -15.47 -10.95
N ILE A 125 8.98 -16.01 -10.92
CA ILE A 125 8.73 -17.41 -10.52
C ILE A 125 9.45 -18.38 -11.46
N ALA A 126 9.37 -18.16 -12.77
CA ALA A 126 10.06 -18.98 -13.76
C ALA A 126 11.59 -19.00 -13.55
N ARG A 127 12.19 -17.84 -13.27
CA ARG A 127 13.63 -17.74 -12.95
C ARG A 127 13.98 -18.54 -11.68
N LEU A 128 13.20 -18.39 -10.62
CA LEU A 128 13.43 -19.11 -9.35
C LEU A 128 13.32 -20.63 -9.53
N MET A 129 12.36 -21.12 -10.33
CA MET A 129 12.21 -22.54 -10.61
C MET A 129 13.41 -23.09 -11.40
N ALA A 130 13.87 -22.39 -12.44
CA ALA A 130 15.06 -22.79 -13.20
C ALA A 130 16.34 -22.83 -12.34
N ASP A 131 16.49 -21.86 -11.44
CA ASP A 131 17.61 -21.83 -10.48
C ASP A 131 17.56 -22.99 -9.48
N LEU A 132 16.38 -23.50 -9.13
CA LEU A 132 16.22 -24.67 -8.27
C LEU A 132 16.57 -25.97 -9.01
N GLU A 133 16.10 -26.11 -10.24
CA GLU A 133 16.39 -27.29 -11.09
C GLU A 133 17.89 -27.43 -11.42
N THR A 134 18.61 -26.32 -11.54
CA THR A 134 20.07 -26.34 -11.79
C THR A 134 20.91 -26.64 -10.55
N ARG A 135 20.30 -26.57 -9.35
CA ARG A 135 20.96 -26.87 -8.06
C ARG A 135 20.64 -28.27 -7.53
N SER A 136 19.67 -28.96 -8.13
CA SER A 136 19.31 -30.36 -7.84
C SER A 136 20.10 -31.34 -8.69
#